data_AF-A0A913ZLN8-F1
#
_entry.id   AF-A0A913ZLN8-F1
#
_cell.length_a   1.000
_cell.length_b   1.000
_cell.length_c   1.000
_cell.angle_alpha   90.00
_cell.angle_beta   90.00
_cell.angle_gamma   90.00
#
_symmetry.space_group_name_H-M   'P 1'
#
loop_
_entity.id
_entity.type
_entity.pdbx_description
1 polymer ?
#
loop_
_entity_poly.entity_id
_entity_poly.type
_entity_poly.pdbx_seq_one_letter_code
_entity_poly.pdbx_strand_id
1 'polypeptide(L)'
;MLATIFSSFPQKTLETYAGMFFIPMATRLVNDESAKCRKITALAIRSLLQKLWVEKRDELFTMATHWLHDNNPAHQCLSSQLCGIFVDAEEAGIQRRLDDILPQIQEHIKPDGLQKDGMSAMETDDTSMEERHTDHMLFNLLSALAKMIKHCSIIGNKAYTDTLNAIWDPSNLIFSIRTPGCVWFRPSSLETCLLLNNQTSLPGPC
;
A
#
# COMPACT_ATOMS: atom_id res chain seq x y z
N MET A 1 -2.32 -24.32 4.62
CA MET A 1 -3.15 -25.08 3.66
C MET A 1 -3.26 -24.36 2.32
N LEU A 2 -3.76 -23.12 2.24
CA LEU A 2 -3.88 -22.37 0.96
C LEU A 2 -2.54 -22.20 0.21
N ALA A 3 -1.47 -21.80 0.89
CA ALA A 3 -0.15 -21.70 0.24
C ALA A 3 0.33 -23.04 -0.35
N THR A 4 0.00 -24.16 0.31
CA THR A 4 0.31 -25.52 -0.17
C THR A 4 -0.53 -25.87 -1.40
N ILE A 5 -1.81 -25.49 -1.41
CA ILE A 5 -2.73 -25.66 -2.55
C ILE A 5 -2.18 -24.95 -3.80
N PHE A 6 -1.68 -23.73 -3.67
CA PHE A 6 -1.11 -22.98 -4.81
C PHE A 6 0.15 -23.62 -5.40
N SER A 7 0.81 -24.50 -4.63
CA SER A 7 2.00 -25.22 -5.10
C SER A 7 1.67 -26.55 -5.79
N SER A 8 0.48 -27.11 -5.53
CA SER A 8 0.03 -28.39 -6.09
C SER A 8 -1.03 -28.26 -7.18
N PHE A 9 -1.71 -27.10 -7.28
CA PHE A 9 -2.74 -26.88 -8.29
C PHE A 9 -2.17 -26.79 -9.71
N PRO A 10 -2.85 -27.37 -10.72
CA PRO A 10 -2.50 -27.13 -12.11
C PRO A 10 -2.58 -25.63 -12.43
N GLN A 11 -1.57 -25.11 -13.15
CA GLN A 11 -1.44 -23.69 -13.45
C GLN A 11 -2.74 -23.08 -14.01
N LYS A 12 -3.31 -23.67 -15.07
CA LYS A 12 -4.54 -23.17 -15.71
C LYS A 12 -5.73 -23.13 -14.74
N THR A 13 -5.82 -24.09 -13.82
CA THR A 13 -6.86 -24.11 -12.81
C THR A 13 -6.65 -23.00 -11.79
N LEU A 14 -5.40 -22.77 -11.38
CA LEU A 14 -5.06 -21.68 -10.47
C LEU A 14 -5.38 -20.32 -11.07
N GLU A 15 -5.09 -20.09 -12.36
CA GLU A 15 -5.44 -18.87 -13.09
C GLU A 15 -6.96 -18.61 -13.07
N THR A 16 -7.76 -19.63 -13.41
CA THR A 16 -9.22 -19.53 -13.48
C THR A 16 -9.84 -19.16 -12.13
N TYR A 17 -9.33 -19.72 -11.03
CA TYR A 17 -9.89 -19.53 -9.70
C TYR A 17 -9.14 -18.50 -8.85
N ALA A 18 -8.14 -17.80 -9.41
CA ALA A 18 -7.29 -16.87 -8.68
C ALA A 18 -8.10 -15.81 -7.92
N GLY A 19 -9.11 -15.22 -8.57
CA GLY A 19 -10.00 -14.23 -7.94
C GLY A 19 -10.80 -14.77 -6.76
N MET A 20 -11.25 -16.03 -6.83
CA MET A 20 -11.99 -16.69 -5.75
C MET A 20 -11.13 -16.94 -4.51
N PHE A 21 -9.82 -17.11 -4.68
CA PHE A 21 -8.89 -17.17 -3.55
C PHE A 21 -8.48 -15.77 -3.09
N PHE A 22 -8.20 -14.88 -4.03
CA PHE A 22 -7.66 -13.55 -3.75
C PHE A 22 -8.63 -12.68 -2.95
N ILE A 23 -9.89 -12.56 -3.38
CA ILE A 23 -10.86 -11.65 -2.75
C ILE A 23 -11.12 -12.01 -1.27
N PRO A 24 -11.43 -13.26 -0.90
CA PRO A 24 -11.62 -13.61 0.52
C PRO A 24 -10.35 -13.47 1.35
N MET A 25 -9.16 -13.75 0.78
CA MET A 25 -7.90 -13.52 1.50
C MET A 25 -7.64 -12.03 1.68
N ALA A 26 -7.92 -11.19 0.68
CA ALA A 26 -7.79 -9.75 0.78
C ALA A 26 -8.65 -9.20 1.92
N THR A 27 -9.94 -9.54 1.98
CA THR A 27 -10.81 -9.04 3.07
C THR A 27 -10.34 -9.48 4.47
N ARG A 28 -9.70 -10.64 4.61
CA ARG A 28 -9.09 -11.09 5.88
C ARG A 28 -7.88 -10.26 6.30
N LEU A 29 -7.22 -9.54 5.39
CA LEU A 29 -6.05 -8.72 5.74
C LEU A 29 -6.39 -7.57 6.68
N VAL A 30 -7.59 -7.02 6.63
CA VAL A 30 -8.02 -5.90 7.50
C VAL A 30 -9.03 -6.34 8.56
N ASN A 31 -9.80 -7.39 8.29
CA ASN A 31 -10.91 -7.81 9.16
C ASN A 31 -10.59 -8.95 10.14
N ASP A 32 -9.43 -9.61 10.02
CA ASP A 32 -9.07 -10.71 10.93
C ASP A 32 -8.45 -10.13 12.22
N GLU A 33 -9.00 -10.49 13.38
CA GLU A 33 -8.54 -10.00 14.69
C GLU A 33 -7.09 -10.46 15.00
N SER A 34 -6.70 -11.63 14.51
CA SER A 34 -5.39 -12.22 14.77
C SER A 34 -4.33 -11.64 13.84
N ALA A 35 -3.38 -10.89 14.41
CA ALA A 35 -2.20 -10.40 13.67
C ALA A 35 -1.41 -11.54 13.01
N LYS A 36 -1.39 -12.72 13.65
CA LYS A 36 -0.76 -13.93 13.10
C LYS A 36 -1.52 -14.42 11.86
N CYS A 37 -2.85 -14.44 11.88
CA CYS A 37 -3.65 -14.79 10.72
C CYS A 37 -3.45 -13.79 9.58
N ARG A 38 -3.51 -12.47 9.85
CA ARG A 38 -3.22 -11.43 8.84
C ARG A 38 -1.87 -11.65 8.15
N LYS A 39 -0.82 -11.95 8.93
CA LYS A 39 0.52 -12.23 8.40
C LYS A 39 0.55 -13.50 7.53
N ILE A 40 -0.08 -14.59 7.97
CA ILE A 40 -0.15 -15.83 7.19
C ILE A 40 -0.95 -15.63 5.89
N THR A 41 -2.05 -14.87 5.95
CA THR A 41 -2.86 -14.51 4.79
C THR A 41 -2.07 -13.68 3.80
N ALA A 42 -1.31 -12.67 4.24
CA ALA A 42 -0.43 -11.89 3.38
C ALA A 42 0.60 -12.76 2.66
N LEU A 43 1.21 -13.73 3.36
CA LEU A 43 2.12 -14.70 2.76
C LEU A 43 1.42 -15.60 1.73
N ALA A 44 0.19 -16.05 2.02
CA ALA A 44 -0.58 -16.85 1.08
C ALA A 44 -0.95 -16.07 -0.19
N ILE A 45 -1.37 -14.80 -0.06
CA ILE A 45 -1.62 -13.92 -1.21
C ILE A 45 -0.35 -13.74 -2.03
N ARG A 46 0.79 -13.44 -1.39
CA ARG A 46 2.07 -13.32 -2.08
C ARG A 46 2.41 -14.59 -2.86
N SER A 47 2.27 -15.76 -2.24
CA SER A 47 2.51 -17.05 -2.90
C SER A 47 1.56 -17.31 -4.07
N LEU A 48 0.29 -16.90 -3.97
CA LEU A 48 -0.65 -16.94 -5.09
C LEU A 48 -0.14 -16.07 -6.24
N LEU A 49 0.14 -14.79 -5.98
CA LEU A 49 0.57 -13.83 -7.00
C LEU A 49 1.82 -14.29 -7.75
N GLN A 50 2.82 -14.84 -7.03
CA GLN A 50 4.05 -15.37 -7.62
C GLN A 50 3.82 -16.54 -8.57
N LYS A 51 2.70 -17.26 -8.44
CA LYS A 51 2.34 -18.36 -9.33
C LYS A 51 1.56 -17.90 -10.55
N LEU A 52 0.85 -16.77 -10.48
CA LEU A 52 0.03 -16.30 -11.59
C LEU A 52 0.86 -15.73 -12.74
N TRP A 53 0.34 -15.89 -13.95
CA TRP A 53 0.82 -15.18 -15.13
C TRP A 53 0.55 -13.68 -15.01
N VAL A 54 1.28 -12.91 -15.82
CA VAL A 54 1.29 -11.45 -15.75
C VAL A 54 -0.11 -10.90 -15.98
N GLU A 55 -0.85 -11.44 -16.94
CA GLU A 55 -2.18 -10.97 -17.32
C GLU A 55 -3.17 -11.09 -16.15
N LYS A 56 -3.21 -12.26 -15.49
CA LYS A 56 -4.09 -12.45 -14.32
C LYS A 56 -3.64 -11.62 -13.13
N ARG A 57 -2.33 -11.47 -12.93
CA ARG A 57 -1.78 -10.60 -11.89
C ARG A 57 -2.17 -9.15 -12.13
N ASP A 58 -2.24 -8.71 -13.38
CA ASP A 58 -2.68 -7.37 -13.78
C ASP A 58 -4.15 -7.16 -13.46
N GLU A 59 -5.02 -8.12 -13.81
CA GLU A 59 -6.44 -8.07 -13.43
C GLU A 59 -6.61 -7.92 -11.91
N LEU A 60 -5.88 -8.70 -11.11
CA LEU A 60 -5.97 -8.63 -9.65
C LEU A 60 -5.39 -7.33 -9.09
N PHE A 61 -4.34 -6.78 -9.71
CA PHE A 61 -3.76 -5.51 -9.31
C PHE A 61 -4.72 -4.35 -9.60
N THR A 62 -5.32 -4.30 -10.79
CA THR A 62 -6.33 -3.29 -11.15
C THR A 62 -7.51 -3.33 -10.19
N MET A 63 -7.96 -4.53 -9.80
CA MET A 63 -9.01 -4.65 -8.78
C MET A 63 -8.56 -4.13 -7.41
N ALA A 64 -7.33 -4.43 -7.00
CA ALA A 64 -6.78 -3.97 -5.73
C ALA A 64 -6.64 -2.44 -5.69
N THR A 65 -6.13 -1.80 -6.74
CA THR A 65 -5.96 -0.34 -6.81
C THR A 65 -7.29 0.39 -7.00
N HIS A 66 -8.31 -0.24 -7.58
CA HIS A 66 -9.66 0.34 -7.62
C HIS A 66 -10.20 0.66 -6.21
N TRP A 67 -9.93 -0.20 -5.21
CA TRP A 67 -10.35 0.05 -3.82
C TRP A 67 -9.66 1.24 -3.14
N LEU A 68 -8.57 1.76 -3.71
CA LEU A 68 -7.92 2.96 -3.21
C LEU A 68 -8.76 4.22 -3.45
N HIS A 69 -9.54 4.21 -4.55
CA HIS A 69 -10.40 5.32 -4.96
C HIS A 69 -11.81 5.25 -4.34
N ASP A 70 -12.06 4.27 -3.45
CA ASP A 70 -13.34 4.17 -2.74
C ASP A 70 -13.40 5.20 -1.60
N ASN A 71 -14.62 5.59 -1.21
CA ASN A 71 -14.86 6.52 -0.11
C ASN A 71 -14.71 5.88 1.28
N ASN A 72 -14.54 4.55 1.35
CA ASN A 72 -14.45 3.78 2.58
C ASN A 72 -12.97 3.61 3.03
N PRO A 73 -12.56 4.15 4.20
CA PRO A 73 -11.20 4.03 4.71
C PRO A 73 -10.71 2.59 4.86
N ALA A 74 -11.58 1.63 5.17
CA ALA A 74 -11.21 0.22 5.26
C ALA A 74 -10.83 -0.37 3.89
N HIS A 75 -11.48 0.06 2.81
CA HIS A 75 -11.14 -0.35 1.45
C HIS A 75 -9.80 0.25 1.02
N GLN A 76 -9.54 1.51 1.37
CA GLN A 76 -8.26 2.16 1.08
C GLN A 76 -7.10 1.55 1.89
N CYS A 77 -7.34 1.23 3.17
CA CYS A 77 -6.41 0.49 4.02
C CYS A 77 -6.10 -0.91 3.44
N LEU A 78 -7.11 -1.60 2.93
CA LEU A 78 -6.92 -2.89 2.26
C LEU A 78 -6.09 -2.75 0.98
N SER A 79 -6.45 -1.78 0.13
CA SER A 79 -5.77 -1.52 -1.15
C SER A 79 -4.29 -1.20 -0.96
N SER A 80 -3.98 -0.27 -0.06
CA SER A 80 -2.61 0.11 0.28
C SER A 80 -1.77 -1.06 0.81
N GLN A 81 -2.36 -1.93 1.63
CA GLN A 81 -1.69 -3.14 2.11
C GLN A 81 -1.40 -4.12 0.97
N LEU A 82 -2.36 -4.32 0.07
CA LEU A 82 -2.20 -5.17 -1.10
C LEU A 82 -1.12 -4.64 -2.04
N CYS A 83 -1.03 -3.32 -2.24
CA CYS A 83 0.03 -2.70 -3.04
C CYS A 83 1.42 -3.15 -2.55
N GLY A 84 1.66 -3.10 -1.24
CA GLY A 84 2.91 -3.60 -0.65
C GLY A 84 3.15 -5.10 -0.87
N ILE A 85 2.10 -5.92 -0.93
CA ILE A 85 2.20 -7.36 -1.20
C ILE A 85 2.50 -7.62 -2.69
N PHE A 86 1.92 -6.85 -3.61
CA PHE A 86 2.25 -6.91 -5.03
C PHE A 86 3.71 -6.55 -5.29
N VAL A 87 4.23 -5.51 -4.63
CA VAL A 87 5.66 -5.16 -4.71
C VAL A 87 6.52 -6.35 -4.23
N ASP A 88 6.19 -6.99 -3.11
CA ASP A 88 6.94 -8.15 -2.61
C ASP A 88 6.82 -9.40 -3.51
N ALA A 89 5.76 -9.51 -4.31
CA ALA A 89 5.51 -10.63 -5.21
C ALA A 89 6.16 -10.45 -6.59
N GLU A 90 6.11 -9.24 -7.14
CA GLU A 90 6.65 -8.91 -8.46
C GLU A 90 8.12 -8.44 -8.40
N GLU A 91 8.57 -7.93 -7.24
CA GLU A 91 9.87 -7.31 -7.06
C GLU A 91 10.13 -6.25 -8.16
N ALA A 92 11.21 -6.37 -8.94
CA ALA A 92 11.51 -5.43 -10.04
C ALA A 92 10.40 -5.39 -11.12
N GLY A 93 9.57 -6.43 -11.22
CA GLY A 93 8.43 -6.49 -12.13
C GLY A 93 7.38 -5.41 -11.88
N ILE A 94 7.32 -4.81 -10.68
CA ILE A 94 6.40 -3.70 -10.38
C ILE A 94 6.72 -2.44 -11.19
N GLN A 95 7.92 -2.34 -11.76
CA GLN A 95 8.36 -1.17 -12.53
C GLN A 95 7.36 -0.75 -13.63
N ARG A 96 6.73 -1.74 -14.27
CA ARG A 96 5.72 -1.53 -15.33
C ARG A 96 4.42 -0.85 -14.86
N ARG A 97 4.23 -0.70 -13.55
CA ARG A 97 3.04 -0.09 -12.93
C ARG A 97 3.35 1.21 -12.20
N LEU A 98 4.60 1.66 -12.21
CA LEU A 98 5.03 2.84 -11.46
C LEU A 98 4.32 4.11 -11.95
N ASP A 99 4.15 4.22 -13.27
CA ASP A 99 3.43 5.34 -13.90
C ASP A 99 1.98 5.45 -13.40
N ASP A 100 1.34 4.33 -13.04
CA ASP A 100 -0.03 4.31 -12.54
C ASP A 100 -0.10 4.50 -11.01
N ILE A 101 0.79 3.84 -10.25
CA ILE A 101 0.68 3.78 -8.77
C ILE A 101 1.34 4.96 -8.06
N LEU A 102 2.42 5.53 -8.59
CA LEU A 102 3.10 6.65 -7.93
C LEU A 102 2.21 7.91 -7.84
N PRO A 103 1.46 8.29 -8.89
CA PRO A 103 0.50 9.40 -8.79
C PRO A 103 -0.59 9.14 -7.73
N GLN A 104 -1.08 7.91 -7.63
CA GLN A 104 -2.08 7.53 -6.61
C GLN A 104 -1.50 7.68 -5.19
N ILE A 105 -0.27 7.21 -4.96
CA ILE A 105 0.41 7.39 -3.67
C ILE A 105 0.54 8.88 -3.34
N GLN A 106 0.93 9.71 -4.32
CA GLN A 106 1.04 11.15 -4.13
C GLN A 106 -0.31 11.79 -3.76
N GLU A 107 -1.40 11.39 -4.43
CA GLU A 107 -2.75 11.91 -4.17
C GLU A 107 -3.20 11.63 -2.73
N HIS A 108 -3.04 10.38 -2.26
CA HIS A 108 -3.50 9.96 -0.94
C HIS A 108 -2.62 10.45 0.24
N ILE A 109 -1.41 10.94 -0.02
CA ILE A 109 -0.52 11.52 0.99
C ILE A 109 -0.79 13.03 1.19
N LYS A 110 -1.47 13.69 0.25
CA LYS A 110 -1.71 15.14 0.35
C LYS A 110 -2.68 15.49 1.50
N PRO A 111 -2.46 16.64 2.17
CA PRO A 111 -3.33 17.17 3.22
C PRO A 111 -4.80 17.28 2.82
N ASP A 112 -5.05 17.72 1.58
CA ASP A 112 -6.41 17.90 1.05
C ASP A 112 -7.14 16.57 0.86
N GLY A 113 -6.40 15.47 0.63
CA GLY A 113 -6.96 14.12 0.58
C GLY A 113 -7.31 13.55 1.96
N LEU A 114 -6.77 14.14 3.03
CA LEU A 114 -7.00 13.76 4.43
C LEU A 114 -8.04 14.67 5.12
N GLN A 115 -8.21 15.91 4.64
CA GLN A 115 -9.28 16.81 5.05
C GLN A 115 -10.59 16.42 4.37
N LYS A 116 -11.26 15.36 4.87
CA LYS A 116 -12.71 15.32 4.74
C LYS A 116 -13.29 16.37 5.69
N ASP A 117 -13.88 17.40 5.08
CA ASP A 117 -14.66 18.51 5.64
C ASP A 117 -14.81 18.53 7.17
N GLY A 118 -14.34 19.63 7.77
CA GLY A 118 -14.32 19.88 9.19
C GLY A 118 -15.56 19.39 9.93
N MET A 119 -15.35 18.43 10.82
CA MET A 119 -16.33 18.07 11.82
C MET A 119 -15.71 18.26 13.20
N SER A 120 -16.28 19.22 13.93
CA SER A 120 -16.40 19.13 15.39
C SER A 120 -17.21 17.87 15.72
N ALA A 121 -16.64 16.68 15.49
CA ALA A 121 -17.29 15.41 15.75
C ALA A 121 -17.00 14.98 17.19
N MET A 122 -18.05 14.66 17.92
CA MET A 122 -17.95 13.89 19.15
C MET A 122 -17.28 12.55 18.82
N GLU A 123 -16.20 12.19 19.53
CA GLU A 123 -15.51 10.91 19.35
C GLU A 123 -16.51 9.75 19.51
N THR A 124 -16.77 9.03 18.42
CA THR A 124 -17.55 7.78 18.41
C THR A 124 -16.63 6.61 18.05
N ASP A 125 -17.04 5.39 18.37
CA ASP A 125 -16.27 4.17 18.05
C ASP A 125 -15.99 4.07 16.54
N ASP A 126 -16.97 4.42 15.70
CA ASP A 126 -16.85 4.42 14.24
C ASP A 126 -15.84 5.46 13.73
N THR A 127 -15.86 6.69 14.26
CA THR A 127 -14.88 7.74 13.90
C THR A 127 -13.45 7.29 14.24
N SER A 128 -13.25 6.68 15.41
CA SER A 128 -11.94 6.16 15.82
C SER A 128 -11.42 5.03 14.93
N MET A 129 -12.34 4.19 14.41
CA MET A 129 -12.01 3.12 13.48
C MET A 129 -11.64 3.66 12.09
N GLU A 130 -12.36 4.66 11.58
CA GLU A 130 -12.03 5.31 10.30
C GLU A 130 -10.67 6.02 10.34
N GLU A 131 -10.38 6.75 11.43
CA GLU A 131 -9.07 7.36 11.67
C GLU A 131 -7.96 6.30 11.66
N ARG A 132 -8.17 5.18 12.36
CA ARG A 132 -7.21 4.07 12.40
C ARG A 132 -6.97 3.44 11.02
N HIS A 133 -8.01 3.27 10.20
CA HIS A 133 -7.85 2.76 8.84
C HIS A 133 -7.08 3.76 7.97
N THR A 134 -7.31 5.05 8.15
CA THR A 134 -6.59 6.12 7.45
C THR A 134 -5.10 6.13 7.82
N ASP A 135 -4.78 6.02 9.11
CA ASP A 135 -3.40 5.89 9.61
C ASP A 135 -2.71 4.66 9.01
N HIS A 136 -3.38 3.51 9.05
CA HIS A 136 -2.85 2.28 8.47
C HIS A 136 -2.67 2.39 6.95
N MET A 137 -3.59 3.04 6.25
CA MET A 137 -3.48 3.28 4.80
C MET A 137 -2.21 4.05 4.49
N LEU A 138 -1.98 5.19 5.16
CA LEU A 138 -0.79 6.03 4.97
C LEU A 138 0.50 5.25 5.22
N PHE A 139 0.55 4.52 6.35
CA PHE A 139 1.70 3.67 6.67
C PHE A 139 1.96 2.61 5.59
N ASN A 140 0.90 1.96 5.10
CA ASN A 140 1.01 0.93 4.07
C ASN A 140 1.48 1.51 2.73
N LEU A 141 1.00 2.68 2.32
CA LEU A 141 1.44 3.35 1.09
C LEU A 141 2.91 3.75 1.15
N LEU A 142 3.35 4.36 2.25
CA LEU A 142 4.76 4.70 2.47
C LEU A 142 5.65 3.46 2.51
N SER A 143 5.18 2.38 3.15
CA SER A 143 5.88 1.10 3.18
C SER A 143 5.96 0.46 1.78
N ALA A 144 4.90 0.57 0.97
CA ALA A 144 4.90 0.10 -0.40
C ALA A 144 5.88 0.90 -1.26
N LEU A 145 5.88 2.24 -1.12
CA LEU A 145 6.83 3.12 -1.78
C LEU A 145 8.29 2.78 -1.42
N ALA A 146 8.57 2.48 -0.16
CA ALA A 146 9.89 2.03 0.27
C ALA A 146 10.35 0.75 -0.43
N LYS A 147 9.44 -0.21 -0.55
CA LYS A 147 9.72 -1.46 -1.27
C LYS A 147 9.92 -1.19 -2.77
N MET A 148 9.12 -0.30 -3.37
CA MET A 148 9.29 0.08 -4.78
C MET A 148 10.66 0.72 -5.02
N ILE A 149 11.09 1.64 -4.16
CA ILE A 149 12.42 2.27 -4.22
C ILE A 149 13.54 1.22 -4.07
N LYS A 150 13.35 0.22 -3.22
CA LYS A 150 14.31 -0.88 -3.04
C LYS A 150 14.41 -1.78 -4.27
N HIS A 151 13.28 -2.10 -4.91
CA HIS A 151 13.21 -3.08 -6.00
C HIS A 151 13.35 -2.45 -7.40
N CYS A 152 13.12 -1.14 -7.52
CA CYS A 152 13.16 -0.40 -8.78
C CYS A 152 14.14 0.76 -8.68
N SER A 153 14.87 1.04 -9.76
CA SER A 153 15.75 2.21 -9.87
C SER A 153 14.96 3.50 -10.12
N ILE A 154 14.09 3.87 -9.17
CA ILE A 154 13.23 5.06 -9.26
C ILE A 154 14.02 6.32 -8.88
N ILE A 155 14.96 6.20 -7.94
CA ILE A 155 15.84 7.29 -7.52
C ILE A 155 16.75 7.69 -8.69
N GLY A 156 16.77 9.00 -8.99
CA GLY A 156 17.56 9.56 -10.10
C GLY A 156 16.89 9.43 -11.47
N ASN A 157 15.72 8.78 -11.56
CA ASN A 157 14.93 8.78 -12.79
C ASN A 157 14.12 10.09 -12.88
N LYS A 158 14.41 10.88 -13.91
CA LYS A 158 13.76 12.18 -14.15
C LYS A 158 12.24 12.06 -14.28
N ALA A 159 11.72 10.93 -14.77
CA ALA A 159 10.28 10.70 -14.92
C ALA A 159 9.52 10.71 -13.58
N TYR A 160 10.16 10.30 -12.49
CA TYR A 160 9.52 10.14 -11.19
C TYR A 160 9.98 11.17 -10.15
N THR A 161 10.96 12.01 -10.49
CA THR A 161 11.60 12.93 -9.54
C THR A 161 10.60 13.92 -8.96
N ASP A 162 9.74 14.51 -9.80
CA ASP A 162 8.75 15.48 -9.35
C ASP A 162 7.68 14.85 -8.45
N THR A 163 7.19 13.66 -8.81
CA THR A 163 6.24 12.89 -8.01
C THR A 163 6.82 12.51 -6.65
N LEU A 164 8.06 12.03 -6.61
CA LEU A 164 8.75 11.69 -5.36
C LEU A 164 8.99 12.93 -4.49
N ASN A 165 9.44 14.04 -5.07
CA ASN A 165 9.63 15.28 -4.33
C ASN A 165 8.32 15.80 -3.74
N ALA A 166 7.20 15.68 -4.46
CA ALA A 166 5.89 16.05 -3.93
C ALA A 166 5.44 15.12 -2.79
N ILE A 167 5.71 13.82 -2.87
CA ILE A 167 5.46 12.88 -1.76
C ILE A 167 6.30 13.25 -0.52
N TRP A 168 7.56 13.62 -0.74
CA TRP A 168 8.49 13.99 0.33
C TRP A 168 8.39 15.43 0.82
N ASP A 169 7.52 16.24 0.23
CA ASP A 169 7.30 17.60 0.68
C ASP A 169 6.95 17.58 2.18
N PRO A 170 7.78 18.21 3.03
CA PRO A 170 7.55 18.22 4.47
C PRO A 170 6.17 18.77 4.83
N SER A 171 5.57 19.65 4.02
CA SER A 171 4.21 20.13 4.25
C SER A 171 3.16 19.01 4.16
N ASN A 172 3.33 18.06 3.22
CA ASN A 172 2.46 16.89 3.08
C ASN A 172 2.71 15.87 4.21
N LEU A 173 3.98 15.61 4.52
CA LEU A 173 4.35 14.62 5.53
C LEU A 173 4.06 15.10 6.97
N ILE A 174 4.36 16.36 7.29
CA ILE A 174 4.10 16.95 8.61
C ILE A 174 2.60 17.05 8.86
N PHE A 175 1.79 17.35 7.84
CA PHE A 175 0.33 17.36 7.98
C PHE A 175 -0.20 15.96 8.31
N SER A 176 0.28 14.93 7.62
CA SER A 176 -0.06 13.52 7.89
C SER A 176 0.39 13.06 9.29
N ILE A 177 1.48 13.61 9.82
CA ILE A 177 1.98 13.30 11.18
C ILE A 177 1.22 14.08 12.27
N ARG A 178 0.67 15.26 11.94
CA ARG A 178 0.16 16.24 12.91
C ARG A 178 -1.36 16.41 12.88
N THR A 179 -2.06 15.58 12.11
CA THR A 179 -3.52 15.56 12.07
C THR A 179 -4.05 15.15 13.47
N PRO A 180 -4.99 15.90 14.09
CA PRO A 180 -5.55 15.52 15.38
C PRO A 180 -6.23 14.14 15.26
N GLY A 181 -5.85 13.17 16.08
CA GLY A 181 -6.31 11.76 15.99
C GLY A 181 -5.21 10.77 15.60
N CYS A 182 -4.14 11.22 14.93
CA CYS A 182 -2.99 10.39 14.55
C CYS A 182 -2.06 10.09 15.74
N VAL A 183 -2.52 9.27 16.69
CA VAL A 183 -1.75 8.87 17.89
C VAL A 183 -0.62 7.86 17.54
N TRP A 184 -0.60 7.32 16.31
CA TRP A 184 0.15 6.11 15.99
C TRP A 184 1.22 6.25 14.90
N PHE A 185 1.71 7.46 14.58
CA PHE A 185 2.95 7.58 13.82
C PHE A 185 4.11 7.04 14.69
N ARG A 186 4.22 5.71 14.75
CA ARG A 186 5.22 4.98 15.52
C ARG A 186 6.60 5.45 15.04
N PRO A 187 7.63 5.31 15.90
CA PRO A 187 9.03 5.45 15.47
C PRO A 187 9.33 4.73 14.16
N SER A 188 8.67 3.61 13.87
CA SER A 188 8.80 2.85 12.63
C SER A 188 8.34 3.58 11.37
N SER A 189 7.26 4.40 11.43
CA SER A 189 6.81 5.22 10.30
C SER A 189 7.79 6.38 10.08
N LEU A 190 8.28 6.98 11.17
CA LEU A 190 9.30 8.03 11.12
C LEU A 190 10.63 7.49 10.60
N GLU A 191 11.04 6.31 11.05
CA GLU A 191 12.24 5.59 10.63
C GLU A 191 12.14 5.16 9.17
N THR A 192 10.96 4.73 8.70
CA THR A 192 10.70 4.47 7.29
C THR A 192 10.81 5.75 6.47
N CYS A 193 10.23 6.87 6.93
CA CYS A 193 10.38 8.17 6.27
C CYS A 193 11.83 8.66 6.28
N LEU A 194 12.59 8.48 7.37
CA LEU A 194 13.99 8.86 7.49
C LEU A 194 14.89 8.00 6.61
N LEU A 195 14.65 6.67 6.57
CA LEU A 195 15.35 5.75 5.68
C LEU A 195 15.07 6.09 4.21
N LEU A 196 13.83 6.45 3.89
CA LEU A 196 13.46 6.86 2.53
C LEU A 196 14.09 8.19 2.17
N ASN A 197 14.01 9.19 3.04
CA ASN A 197 14.64 10.51 2.83
C ASN A 197 16.16 10.38 2.63
N ASN A 198 16.83 9.52 3.41
CA ASN A 198 18.26 9.25 3.25
C ASN A 198 18.59 8.51 1.93
N GLN A 199 17.64 7.76 1.35
CA GLN A 199 17.85 7.12 0.06
C GLN A 199 17.51 8.03 -1.13
N THR A 200 16.62 9.00 -0.95
CA THR A 200 16.16 9.91 -2.02
C THR A 200 16.89 11.25 -2.03
N SER A 201 17.62 11.61 -0.98
CA SER A 201 18.49 12.78 -0.96
C SER A 201 19.67 12.57 -1.91
N LEU A 202 19.54 13.13 -3.12
CA LEU A 202 20.67 13.27 -4.03
C LEU A 202 21.74 14.15 -3.37
N PRO A 203 23.04 13.82 -3.49
CA PRO A 203 24.09 14.74 -3.08
C PRO A 203 23.87 16.04 -3.85
N GLY A 204 23.73 17.15 -3.12
CA GLY A 204 23.58 18.47 -3.72
C GLY A 204 24.71 18.74 -4.72
N PRO A 205 24.47 19.56 -5.76
CA PRO A 205 25.51 19.90 -6.70
C PRO A 205 26.69 20.54 -5.95
N CYS A 206 27.86 19.93 -6.05
CA CYS A 206 29.14 20.51 -5.63
C CYS A 206 29.47 21.76 -6.45
#